data_AF-A0A060CJ54-F1
#
_entry.id   AF-A0A060CJ54-F1
#
_cell.length_a   1.000
_cell.length_b   1.000
_cell.length_c   1.000
_cell.angle_alpha   90.00
_cell.angle_beta   90.00
_cell.angle_gamma   90.00
#
_symmetry.space_group_name_H-M   'P 1'
#
loop_
_entity.id
_entity.type
_entity.pdbx_description
1 polymer ?
#
loop_
_entity_poly.entity_id
_entity_poly.type
_entity_poly.pdbx_seq_one_letter_code
_entity_poly.pdbx_strand_id
1 'polypeptide(L)' 'MIRNPILPGFNPDPSICRVGRDYYIATSTFEWYPGVQIHHSTDLVNWKLVKRPLDRAAQLDMRGNPDSGGIWAP' A
#
# COMPACT_ATOMS: atom_id res chain seq x y z
N MET A 1 -8.68 -10.96 18.05
CA MET A 1 -7.35 -11.60 18.03
C MET A 1 -6.75 -11.33 16.66
N ILE A 2 -5.48 -10.92 16.57
CA ILE A 2 -4.79 -10.73 15.28
C ILE A 2 -4.45 -12.10 14.70
N ARG A 3 -4.73 -12.32 13.41
CA ARG A 3 -4.32 -13.52 12.66
C ARG A 3 -3.47 -13.09 11.47
N ASN A 4 -2.24 -13.59 11.42
CA ASN A 4 -1.33 -13.28 10.33
C ASN A 4 -1.53 -14.20 9.11
N PRO A 5 -1.19 -13.72 7.90
CA PRO A 5 -0.83 -12.33 7.60
C PRO A 5 -2.05 -11.39 7.61
N ILE A 6 -1.92 -10.20 8.22
CA ILE A 6 -3.02 -9.20 8.27
C ILE A 6 -3.34 -8.61 6.89
N LEU A 7 -2.35 -8.58 5.99
CA LEU A 7 -2.48 -8.24 4.57
C LEU A 7 -1.92 -9.42 3.74
N PRO A 8 -2.75 -10.42 3.39
CA PRO A 8 -2.31 -11.55 2.55
C PRO A 8 -2.02 -11.12 1.11
N GLY A 9 -1.27 -11.94 0.37
CA GLY A 9 -0.96 -11.70 -1.05
C GLY A 9 0.18 -10.70 -1.27
N PHE A 10 0.13 -9.99 -2.41
CA PHE A 10 1.14 -9.00 -2.80
C PHE A 10 0.96 -7.69 -2.02
N ASN A 11 1.56 -7.64 -0.82
CA ASN A 11 1.54 -6.49 0.09
C ASN A 11 2.91 -6.34 0.78
N PRO A 12 3.99 -6.02 0.05
CA PRO A 12 5.34 -5.93 0.58
C PRO A 12 5.59 -4.59 1.27
N ASP A 13 6.71 -4.52 2.00
CA ASP A 13 7.25 -3.29 2.60
C ASP A 13 6.23 -2.47 3.41
N PRO A 14 5.60 -3.05 4.46
CA PRO A 14 4.56 -2.38 5.22
C PRO A 14 5.13 -1.21 6.03
N SER A 15 4.66 0.00 5.72
CA SER A 15 4.94 1.24 6.46
C SER A 15 3.68 1.67 7.21
N ILE A 16 3.69 1.53 8.54
CA ILE A 16 2.51 1.79 9.40
C ILE A 16 2.58 3.17 10.07
N CYS A 17 1.46 3.89 10.07
CA CYS A 17 1.30 5.10 10.86
C CYS A 17 -0.06 5.15 11.57
N ARG A 18 -0.18 6.05 12.56
CA ARG A 18 -1.40 6.26 13.34
C ARG A 18 -1.81 7.73 13.32
N VAL A 19 -3.09 8.00 13.09
CA VAL A 19 -3.70 9.32 13.18
C VAL A 19 -4.92 9.22 14.11
N GLY A 20 -4.81 9.72 15.34
CA GLY A 20 -5.88 9.62 16.33
C GLY A 20 -6.19 8.16 16.70
N ARG A 21 -7.34 7.63 16.24
CA ARG A 21 -7.77 6.23 16.46
C ARG A 21 -7.55 5.33 15.24
N ASP A 22 -7.09 5.91 14.14
CA ASP A 22 -6.99 5.27 12.85
C ASP A 22 -5.54 4.85 12.58
N TYR A 23 -5.36 3.64 12.06
CA TYR A 23 -4.09 3.09 11.63
C TYR A 23 -4.11 2.94 10.12
N TYR A 24 -2.98 3.24 9.49
CA TYR A 24 -2.79 3.11 8.06
C TYR A 24 -1.52 2.32 7.77
N ILE A 25 -1.55 1.42 6.79
CA ILE A 25 -0.37 0.75 6.25
C ILE A 25 -0.26 1.10 4.77
N ALA A 26 0.88 1.65 4.36
CA ALA A 26 1.29 1.73 2.97
C ALA A 26 2.12 0.48 2.59
N THR A 27 1.89 -0.07 1.40
CA THR A 27 2.69 -1.17 0.83
C THR A 27 3.17 -0.81 -0.58
N SER A 28 4.33 -1.35 -0.96
CA SER A 28 4.92 -1.19 -2.29
C SER A 28 4.05 -1.85 -3.36
N THR A 29 4.08 -1.33 -4.59
CA THR A 29 3.29 -1.85 -5.72
C THR A 29 4.10 -2.09 -6.98
N PHE A 30 5.39 -1.76 -6.96
CA PHE A 30 6.29 -1.87 -8.11
C PHE A 30 5.65 -1.27 -9.39
N GLU A 31 5.57 -2.03 -10.47
CA GLU A 31 5.04 -1.64 -11.77
C GLU A 31 3.51 -1.57 -11.83
N TRP A 32 2.80 -1.94 -10.76
CA TRP A 32 1.35 -1.95 -10.73
C TRP A 32 0.76 -0.56 -10.50
N TYR A 33 -0.16 -0.15 -11.39
CA TYR A 33 -0.86 1.13 -11.35
C TYR A 33 -2.35 0.96 -10.98
N PRO A 34 -2.98 1.85 -10.19
CA PRO A 34 -2.41 3.02 -9.49
C PRO A 34 -1.39 2.64 -8.41
N GLY A 35 -0.39 3.48 -8.15
CA GLY A 35 0.73 3.14 -7.26
C GLY A 35 0.45 3.35 -5.76
N VAL A 36 1.15 2.56 -4.93
CA VAL A 36 1.01 2.44 -3.46
C VAL A 36 -0.38 1.93 -3.04
N GLN A 37 -0.44 0.96 -2.14
CA GLN A 37 -1.71 0.57 -1.50
C GLN A 37 -1.76 1.07 -0.07
N ILE A 38 -2.83 1.80 0.28
CA ILE A 38 -3.08 2.24 1.65
C ILE A 38 -4.24 1.43 2.24
N HIS A 39 -3.94 0.68 3.29
CA HIS A 39 -4.90 -0.06 4.09
C HIS A 39 -5.21 0.69 5.38
N HIS A 40 -6.45 0.61 5.86
CA HIS A 40 -6.91 1.26 7.09
C HIS A 40 -7.46 0.23 8.09
N SER A 41 -7.23 0.48 9.37
CA SER A 41 -7.80 -0.27 10.49
C SER A 41 -8.00 0.64 11.70
N THR A 42 -8.94 0.30 12.58
CA THR A 42 -9.10 0.92 13.91
C THR A 42 -8.73 -0.01 15.06
N ASP A 43 -8.47 -1.28 14.78
CA ASP A 43 -8.26 -2.35 15.77
C ASP A 43 -7.00 -3.19 15.53
N LEU A 44 -6.24 -2.89 14.48
CA LEU A 44 -5.06 -3.64 13.99
C LEU A 44 -5.35 -5.08 13.55
N VAL A 45 -6.60 -5.53 13.61
CA VAL A 45 -7.04 -6.88 13.26
C VAL A 45 -7.66 -6.88 11.87
N ASN A 46 -8.61 -5.98 11.64
CA ASN A 46 -9.39 -5.90 10.41
C ASN A 46 -8.86 -4.75 9.55
N TRP A 47 -8.43 -5.07 8.33
CA TRP A 47 -7.83 -4.11 7.41
C TRP A 47 -8.62 -4.02 6.12
N LYS A 48 -8.81 -2.79 5.62
CA LYS A 48 -9.49 -2.52 4.35
C LYS A 48 -8.60 -1.66 3.46
N LEU A 49 -8.47 -2.01 2.18
CA LEU A 49 -7.86 -1.14 1.18
C LEU A 49 -8.75 0.11 1.00
N VAL A 50 -8.20 1.30 1.26
CA VAL A 50 -8.96 2.57 1.22
C VAL A 50 -8.49 3.53 0.14
N LYS A 51 -7.23 3.47 -0.28
CA LYS A 51 -6.71 4.37 -1.31
C LYS A 51 -5.52 3.76 -2.05
N ARG A 52 -5.37 4.16 -3.31
CA ARG A 52 -4.12 4.09 -4.07
C ARG A 52 -3.78 5.51 -4.53
N PRO A 53 -2.82 6.22 -3.90
CA PRO A 53 -2.67 7.66 -4.02
C PRO A 53 -2.00 8.14 -5.32
N LEU A 54 -1.21 7.28 -5.97
CA LEU A 54 -0.52 7.62 -7.22
C LEU A 54 -1.41 7.22 -8.41
N ASP A 55 -2.47 8.01 -8.63
CA ASP A 55 -3.56 7.75 -9.57
C ASP A 55 -3.62 8.72 -10.77
N ARG A 56 -2.59 9.57 -10.93
CA ARG A 56 -2.42 10.44 -12.11
C ARG A 56 -1.03 10.29 -12.72
N ALA A 57 -0.94 10.41 -14.04
CA ALA A 57 0.34 10.34 -14.76
C ALA A 57 1.36 11.40 -14.27
N ALA A 58 0.88 12.58 -13.87
CA ALA A 58 1.74 13.62 -13.29
C ALA A 58 2.33 13.26 -11.91
N GLN A 59 1.77 12.28 -11.21
CA GLN A 59 2.33 11.74 -9.96
C GLN A 59 3.22 10.53 -10.23
N LEU A 60 2.87 9.71 -11.24
CA LEU A 60 3.54 8.46 -11.52
C LEU A 60 3.39 8.07 -13.00
N ASP A 61 4.49 8.13 -13.74
CA ASP A 61 4.62 7.59 -15.10
C ASP A 61 5.63 6.43 -15.07
N MET A 62 5.15 5.22 -15.35
CA MET A 62 5.97 3.99 -15.31
C MET A 62 6.08 3.31 -16.67
N ARG A 63 5.76 4.02 -17.76
CA ARG A 63 5.90 3.47 -19.11
C ARG A 63 7.37 3.15 -19.39
N GLY A 64 7.66 1.89 -19.68
CA GLY A 64 9.02 1.41 -19.94
C GLY A 64 9.81 1.00 -18.70
N ASN A 65 9.21 1.06 -17.51
CA ASN A 65 9.84 0.49 -16.32
C ASN A 65 10.01 -1.03 -16.48
N PRO A 66 11.10 -1.62 -15.94
CA PRO A 66 11.29 -3.06 -15.93
C PRO A 66 10.31 -3.74 -14.96
N ASP A 67 10.14 -5.05 -15.13
CA ASP A 67 9.43 -5.90 -14.16
C ASP A 67 10.05 -5.74 -12.76
N SER A 68 9.22 -5.66 -11.72
CA SER A 68 9.61 -5.31 -10.34
C SER A 68 10.26 -3.93 -10.17
N GLY A 69 10.21 -3.06 -11.19
CA GLY A 69 10.63 -1.66 -11.13
C GLY A 69 9.55 -0.74 -10.56
N GLY A 70 9.75 0.58 -10.60
CA GLY A 70 8.72 1.53 -10.18
C GLY A 70 8.64 1.74 -8.66
N ILE A 71 7.49 1.45 -8.07
CA ILE A 71 7.18 1.83 -6.67
C ILE A 71 7.73 0.80 -5.68
N TRP A 72 8.92 1.08 -5.15
CA TRP A 72 9.56 0.31 -4.07
C TRP A 72 8.98 0.71 -2.70
N ALA A 73 9.64 0.34 -1.60
CA ALA A 73 9.18 0.58 -0.23
C ALA A 73 8.74 2.05 0.02
N PRO A 74 7.49 2.29 0.43
CA PRO A 74 6.94 3.63 0.70
C PRO A 74 7.02 4.07 2.17
#